data_AF-A0A2G9UFN2-F1
#
_entry.id   AF-A0A2G9UFN2-F1
#
_cell.length_a   1.000
_cell.length_b   1.000
_cell.length_c   1.000
_cell.angle_alpha   90.00
_cell.angle_beta   90.00
_cell.angle_gamma   90.00
#
_symmetry.space_group_name_H-M   'P 1'
#
loop_
_entity.id
_entity.type
_entity.pdbx_description
1 polymer ?
#
loop_
_entity_poly.entity_id
_entity_poly.type
_entity_poly.pdbx_seq_one_letter_code
_entity_poly.pdbx_strand_id
1 'polypeptide(L)'
;MSTLQPVNPKPFLNSLTGKPIVCKLKWGMEYKGILVAVDGYMNLQMANAEEYIDGNNTGNLGEILIRCNNVLYVGGVDGDTDS
;
A
#
# COMPACT_ATOMS: atom_id res chain seq x y z
N MET A 1 21.88 1.43 -21.44
CA MET A 1 20.52 1.94 -21.69
C MET A 1 19.57 1.17 -20.79
N SER A 2 18.94 1.84 -19.82
CA SER A 2 17.91 1.20 -19.01
C SER A 2 16.65 1.08 -19.87
N THR A 3 16.33 -0.14 -20.30
CA THR A 3 15.06 -0.39 -20.99
C THR A 3 13.97 -0.29 -19.93
N LEU A 4 13.05 0.67 -20.08
CA LEU A 4 11.84 0.73 -19.27
C LEU A 4 11.03 -0.54 -19.56
N GLN A 5 11.22 -1.58 -18.75
CA GLN A 5 10.40 -2.76 -18.82
C GLN A 5 9.06 -2.45 -18.14
N PRO A 6 7.93 -2.58 -18.86
CA PRO A 6 6.63 -2.34 -18.27
C PRO A 6 6.39 -3.34 -17.14
N VAL A 7 6.18 -2.82 -15.92
CA VAL A 7 5.85 -3.64 -14.75
C VAL A 7 4.34 -3.82 -14.70
N ASN A 8 3.89 -5.07 -14.78
CA ASN A 8 2.47 -5.39 -14.62
C ASN A 8 2.02 -5.21 -13.16
N PRO A 9 0.74 -4.88 -12.89
CA PRO A 9 0.26 -4.61 -11.53
C PRO A 9 0.45 -5.75 -10.53
N LYS A 10 0.27 -7.01 -10.96
CA LYS A 10 0.47 -8.18 -10.08
C LYS A 10 1.94 -8.34 -9.65
N PRO A 11 2.92 -8.37 -10.58
CA PRO A 11 4.33 -8.32 -10.21
C PRO A 11 4.71 -7.12 -9.33
N PHE A 12 4.12 -5.95 -9.58
CA PHE A 12 4.35 -4.75 -8.76
C PHE A 12 3.85 -4.94 -7.32
N LEU A 13 2.62 -5.39 -7.11
CA LEU A 13 2.10 -5.64 -5.75
C LEU A 13 2.89 -6.73 -5.02
N ASN A 14 3.29 -7.79 -5.73
CA ASN A 14 4.11 -8.85 -5.15
C ASN A 14 5.50 -8.34 -4.74
N SER A 15 6.10 -7.38 -5.47
CA SER A 15 7.41 -6.82 -5.12
C SER A 15 7.37 -5.89 -3.90
N LEU A 16 6.18 -5.45 -3.49
CA LEU A 16 5.95 -4.67 -2.27
C LEU A 16 5.70 -5.54 -1.03
N THR A 17 5.57 -6.86 -1.17
CA THR A 17 5.36 -7.76 -0.02
C THR A 17 6.58 -7.70 0.91
N GLY A 18 6.33 -7.50 2.20
CA GLY A 18 7.34 -7.28 3.24
C GLY A 18 7.84 -5.84 3.35
N LYS A 19 7.38 -4.92 2.50
CA LYS A 19 7.82 -3.51 2.50
C LYS A 19 6.77 -2.59 3.13
N PRO A 20 7.19 -1.42 3.65
CA PRO A 20 6.25 -0.38 4.02
C PRO A 20 5.54 0.16 2.78
N ILE A 21 4.22 0.25 2.85
CA ILE A 21 3.36 0.75 1.79
C ILE A 21 2.40 1.82 2.33
N VAL A 22 1.90 2.64 1.41
CA VAL A 22 0.73 3.48 1.60
C VAL A 22 -0.39 2.97 0.71
N CYS A 23 -1.56 2.77 1.29
CA CYS A 23 -2.78 2.40 0.59
C CYS A 23 -3.82 3.49 0.81
N LYS A 24 -4.24 4.16 -0.26
CA LYS A 24 -5.33 5.14 -0.20
C LYS A 24 -6.64 4.47 -0.60
N LEU A 25 -7.69 4.69 0.19
CA LEU A 25 -9.04 4.28 -0.16
C LEU A 25 -9.74 5.31 -1.04
N LYS A 26 -10.75 4.86 -1.79
CA LYS A 26 -11.60 5.72 -2.66
C LYS A 26 -12.25 6.88 -1.92
N TRP A 27 -12.41 6.75 -0.61
CA TRP A 27 -13.10 7.69 0.26
C TRP A 27 -12.16 8.68 0.99
N GLY A 28 -10.86 8.65 0.66
CA GLY A 28 -9.89 9.64 1.16
C GLY A 28 -8.99 9.14 2.30
N MET A 29 -9.43 8.15 3.08
CA MET A 29 -8.62 7.53 4.14
C MET A 29 -7.36 6.88 3.57
N GLU A 30 -6.25 7.04 4.28
CA GLU A 30 -4.95 6.47 3.95
C GLU A 30 -4.49 5.53 5.05
N TYR A 31 -3.96 4.38 4.66
CA TYR A 31 -3.36 3.41 5.57
C TYR A 31 -1.89 3.27 5.25
N LYS A 32 -1.04 3.42 6.25
CA LYS A 32 0.40 3.20 6.13
C LYS A 32 0.79 2.02 7.00
N GLY A 33 1.60 1.10 6.49
CA GLY A 33 1.98 -0.10 7.22
C GLY A 33 2.79 -1.05 6.36
N ILE A 34 3.11 -2.23 6.89
CA ILE A 34 3.88 -3.25 6.18
C ILE A 34 2.93 -4.17 5.43
N LEU A 35 3.13 -4.35 4.12
CA LEU A 35 2.35 -5.30 3.34
C LEU A 35 2.78 -6.73 3.68
N VAL A 36 1.90 -7.52 4.30
CA VAL A 36 2.18 -8.91 4.70
C VAL A 36 1.90 -9.88 3.55
N ALA A 37 0.75 -9.73 2.90
CA ALA A 37 0.32 -10.62 1.83
C ALA A 37 -0.71 -9.94 0.92
N VAL A 38 -0.82 -10.46 -0.30
CA VAL A 38 -1.82 -10.06 -1.30
C VAL A 38 -2.40 -11.31 -1.94
N ASP A 39 -3.68 -11.28 -2.31
CA ASP A 39 -4.34 -12.37 -3.04
C ASP A 39 -4.59 -12.04 -4.53
N GLY A 40 -5.17 -12.99 -5.27
CA GLY A 40 -5.47 -12.81 -6.70
C GLY A 40 -6.49 -11.71 -7.02
N TYR A 41 -7.24 -11.23 -6.03
CA TYR A 41 -8.20 -10.13 -6.13
C TYR A 41 -7.62 -8.79 -5.69
N MET A 42 -6.36 -8.77 -5.24
CA MET A 42 -5.69 -7.59 -4.66
C MET A 42 -6.28 -7.14 -3.32
N ASN A 43 -6.79 -8.09 -2.51
CA ASN A 43 -6.99 -7.82 -1.09
C ASN A 43 -5.61 -7.71 -0.41
N LEU A 44 -5.46 -6.78 0.53
CA LEU A 44 -4.17 -6.46 1.16
C LEU A 44 -4.22 -6.78 2.64
N GLN A 45 -3.32 -7.65 3.09
CA GLN A 45 -3.06 -7.84 4.53
C GLN A 45 -1.93 -6.90 4.93
N MET A 46 -2.16 -6.03 5.90
CA MET A 46 -1.16 -5.08 6.40
C MET A 46 -0.93 -5.29 7.89
N ALA A 47 0.33 -5.23 8.31
CA ALA A 47 0.75 -5.22 9.71
C ALA A 47 1.27 -3.83 10.10
N ASN A 48 1.18 -3.53 11.40
CA ASN A 48 1.54 -2.21 11.96
C ASN A 48 0.86 -1.05 11.20
N ALA A 49 -0.40 -1.24 10.83
CA ALA A 49 -1.15 -0.27 10.06
C ALA A 49 -1.53 0.94 10.92
N GLU A 50 -1.29 2.12 10.38
CA GLU A 50 -1.69 3.41 10.93
C GLU A 50 -2.71 4.05 9.98
N GLU A 51 -3.75 4.62 10.56
CA GLU A 51 -4.79 5.33 9.81
C GLU A 51 -4.48 6.82 9.74
N TYR A 52 -4.67 7.38 8.55
CA TYR A 52 -4.53 8.79 8.26
C TYR A 52 -5.82 9.30 7.62
N ILE A 53 -6.40 10.34 8.23
CA ILE A 53 -7.57 11.06 7.71
C ILE A 53 -7.17 12.52 7.52
N ASP A 54 -7.36 13.04 6.32
CA ASP A 54 -6.95 14.41 5.93
C ASP A 54 -5.48 14.72 6.26
N GLY A 55 -4.60 13.72 6.12
CA GLY A 55 -3.17 13.83 6.38
C GLY A 55 -2.76 13.72 7.86
N ASN A 56 -3.71 13.64 8.79
CA ASN A 56 -3.44 13.49 10.22
C ASN A 56 -3.52 12.02 10.65
N ASN A 57 -2.55 11.55 11.43
CA ASN A 57 -2.59 10.21 12.02
C ASN A 57 -3.72 10.14 13.06
N THR A 58 -4.71 9.28 12.83
CA THR A 58 -5.87 9.08 13.71
C THR A 58 -5.68 7.92 14.68
N GLY A 59 -4.72 7.04 14.44
CA GLY A 59 -4.36 5.96 15.35
C GLY A 59 -3.69 4.77 14.69
N ASN A 60 -3.22 3.86 15.54
CA ASN A 60 -2.66 2.56 15.14
C ASN A 60 -3.76 1.49 15.17
N LEU A 61 -3.92 0.79 14.06
CA LEU A 61 -4.89 -0.29 13.87
C LEU A 61 -4.27 -1.69 13.99
N GLY A 62 -2.95 -1.80 14.06
CA GLY A 62 -2.24 -3.06 14.17
C GLY A 62 -2.31 -3.87 12.88
N GLU A 63 -2.95 -5.04 12.91
CA GLU A 63 -3.10 -5.91 11.74
C GLU A 63 -4.48 -5.74 11.11
N ILE A 64 -4.51 -5.42 9.82
CA ILE A 64 -5.75 -5.15 9.07
C ILE A 64 -5.79 -5.89 7.74
N LEU A 65 -7.01 -6.15 7.26
CA LEU A 65 -7.28 -6.65 5.92
C LEU A 65 -8.09 -5.61 5.14
N ILE A 66 -7.52 -5.09 4.05
CA ILE A 66 -8.19 -4.14 3.16
C ILE A 66 -8.76 -4.90 1.97
N ARG A 67 -10.08 -4.73 1.75
CA ARG A 67 -10.77 -5.31 0.59
C ARG A 67 -10.48 -4.52 -0.68
N CYS A 68 -10.14 -5.24 -1.75
CA CYS A 68 -9.66 -4.68 -3.01
C CYS A 68 -10.58 -3.60 -3.63
N ASN A 69 -11.91 -3.75 -3.52
CA ASN A 69 -12.85 -2.82 -4.13
C ASN A 69 -12.86 -1.44 -3.48
N ASN A 70 -12.25 -1.27 -2.30
CA ASN A 70 -12.11 0.02 -1.62
C ASN A 70 -10.80 0.74 -1.97
N VAL A 71 -9.82 0.03 -2.53
CA VAL A 71 -8.49 0.57 -2.85
C VAL A 71 -8.60 1.54 -4.03
N LEU A 72 -7.96 2.71 -3.89
CA LEU A 72 -7.73 3.66 -4.97
C LEU A 72 -6.34 3.49 -5.56
N TYR A 73 -5.30 3.48 -4.72
CA TYR A 73 -3.93 3.16 -5.14
C TYR A 73 -3.13 2.54 -3.99
N VAL A 74 -2.04 1.86 -4.37
CA VAL A 74 -1.00 1.36 -3.45
C VAL A 74 0.35 1.85 -3.95
N GLY A 75 1.17 2.37 -3.05
CA GLY A 75 2.54 2.81 -3.33
C GLY A 75 3.51 2.31 -2.26
N GLY A 76 4.75 2.03 -2.65
CA GLY A 76 5.82 1.78 -1.68
C GLY A 76 6.19 3.08 -0.96
N VAL A 77 6.47 2.99 0.34
CA VAL A 77 7.05 4.07 1.14
C VAL A 77 8.56 3.88 1.14
N ASP A 78 9.16 3.85 -0.05
CA ASP A 78 10.61 3.97 -0.18
C ASP A 78 10.90 5.48 -0.32
N GLY A 79 11.89 5.96 0.43
CA GLY A 79 12.21 7.39 0.64
C GLY A 79 12.72 8.16 -0.57
N ASP A 80 12.19 7.93 -1.77
CA ASP A 80 12.41 8.79 -2.92
C ASP A 80 11.46 10.00 -2.84
N THR A 81 11.75 10.86 -1.85
CA THR A 81 11.62 12.29 -2.10
C THR A 81 12.74 12.62 -3.08
N ASP A 82 12.37 12.92 -4.32
CA ASP A 82 13.28 13.36 -5.39
C ASP A 82 14.43 14.21 -4.82
N SER A 83 15.65 13.68 -4.92
CA SER A 83 16.90 14.42 -4.77
C SER A 83 17.35 14.93 -6.12
#